data_AF-A0AAV8YGC7-F1
#
_entry.id   AF-A0AAV8YGC7-F1
#
_cell.length_a   1.000
_cell.length_b   1.000
_cell.length_c   1.000
_cell.angle_alpha   90.00
_cell.angle_beta   90.00
_cell.angle_gamma   90.00
#
_symmetry.space_group_name_H-M   'P 1'
#
loop_
_entity.id
_entity.type
_entity.pdbx_description
1 polymer ?
#
loop_
_entity_poly.entity_id
_entity_poly.type
_entity_poly.pdbx_seq_one_letter_code
_entity_poly.pdbx_strand_id
1 'polypeptide(L)' 'MLQFGYNTGVINAPQGNIENFMKDVYKNRYGEDVNDDYVEGLYSIAVSIFAIGGMLGGFGGGYYML' A
#
# COMPACT_ATOMS: atom_id res chain seq x y z
N MET A 1 -3.84 -14.11 13.96
CA MET A 1 -2.68 -13.19 14.09
C MET A 1 -1.63 -13.35 12.99
N LEU A 2 -1.32 -14.56 12.51
CA LEU A 2 -0.31 -14.77 11.46
C LEU A 2 -0.59 -13.99 10.16
N GLN A 3 -1.83 -14.01 9.67
CA GLN A 3 -2.22 -13.29 8.45
C GLN A 3 -2.11 -11.77 8.58
N PHE A 4 -2.43 -11.21 9.76
CA PHE A 4 -2.30 -9.78 10.04
C PHE A 4 -0.82 -9.35 10.07
N GLY A 5 0.03 -10.10 10.77
CA GLY A 5 1.48 -9.83 10.82
C GLY A 5 2.15 -9.95 9.45
N TYR A 6 1.77 -10.97 8.66
CA TYR A 6 2.28 -11.14 7.29
C TYR A 6 1.91 -9.94 6.39
N ASN A 7 0.64 -9.55 6.36
CA ASN A 7 0.18 -8.43 5.53
C ASN A 7 0.83 -7.09 5.93
N THR A 8 1.16 -6.92 7.21
CA THR A 8 1.87 -5.72 7.70
C THR A 8 3.36 -5.74 7.33
N GLY A 9 4.00 -6.91 7.44
CA GLY A 9 5.45 -7.02 7.27
C GLY A 9 5.93 -7.21 5.82
N VAL A 10 5.10 -7.82 4.96
CA VAL A 10 5.50 -8.19 3.59
C VAL A 10 5.76 -6.99 2.70
N ILE A 11 5.20 -5.82 3.00
CA ILE A 11 5.29 -4.64 2.14
C ILE A 11 6.64 -3.90 2.24
N ASN A 12 7.38 -4.08 3.33
CA ASN A 12 8.63 -3.37 3.59
C ASN A 12 9.82 -3.93 2.78
N ALA A 13 10.01 -5.26 2.78
CA ALA A 13 11.14 -5.88 2.07
C ALA A 13 11.19 -5.60 0.54
N PRO A 14 10.05 -5.60 -0.20
CA PRO A 14 10.03 -5.29 -1.62
C PRO A 14 9.73 -3.82 -1.95
N GLN A 15 9.89 -2.87 -1.02
CA GLN A 15 9.55 -1.45 -1.26
C GLN A 15 10.15 -0.92 -2.56
N GLY A 16 11.47 -1.06 -2.75
CA GLY A 16 12.15 -0.56 -3.95
C GLY A 16 11.67 -1.23 -5.24
N ASN A 17 11.30 -2.51 -5.21
CA ASN A 17 10.73 -3.21 -6.36
C ASN A 17 9.34 -2.66 -6.72
N ILE A 18 8.52 -2.33 -5.72
CA ILE A 18 7.18 -1.76 -5.92
C ILE A 18 7.29 -0.33 -6.47
N GLU A 19 8.20 0.49 -5.93
CA GLU A 19 8.44 1.85 -6.41
C GLU A 19 8.94 1.85 -7.86
N ASN A 20 9.87 0.96 -8.21
CA ASN A 20 10.34 0.81 -9.59
C ASN A 20 9.21 0.35 -10.52
N PHE A 21 8.37 -0.58 -10.08
CA PHE A 21 7.19 -0.98 -10.84
C PHE A 21 6.22 0.19 -11.06
N MET A 22 6.00 1.03 -10.04
CA MET A 22 5.17 2.24 -10.16
C MET A 22 5.76 3.23 -11.17
N LYS A 23 7.09 3.44 -11.16
CA LYS A 23 7.81 4.27 -12.14
C LYS A 23 7.66 3.72 -13.55
N ASP A 24 7.87 2.43 -13.74
CA ASP A 24 7.77 1.76 -15.04
C ASP A 24 6.35 1.87 -15.61
N VAL A 25 5.33 1.64 -14.79
CA VAL A 25 3.92 1.77 -15.20
C VAL A 25 3.60 3.22 -15.57
N TYR A 26 4.09 4.19 -14.81
CA TYR A 26 3.90 5.61 -15.10
C TYR A 26 4.53 5.99 -16.44
N LYS A 27 5.80 5.60 -16.64
CA LYS A 27 6.55 5.84 -17.87
C LYS A 27 5.89 5.21 -19.09
N ASN A 28 5.41 3.98 -18.97
CA ASN A 28 4.68 3.31 -20.06
C ASN A 28 3.35 4.00 -20.41
N ARG A 29 2.71 4.66 -19.43
CA ARG A 29 1.42 5.32 -19.63
C ARG A 29 1.54 6.74 -20.20
N TYR A 30 2.51 7.50 -19.72
CA TYR A 30 2.64 8.93 -20.01
C TYR A 30 3.87 9.27 -20.87
N GLY A 31 4.79 8.33 -21.06
CA GLY A 31 6.03 8.55 -21.80
C GLY A 31 7.09 9.35 -21.05
N GLU A 32 6.81 9.74 -19.81
CA GLU A 32 7.66 10.61 -18.99
C GLU A 32 8.14 9.91 -17.72
N ASP A 33 9.34 10.26 -17.27
CA ASP A 33 9.87 9.80 -15.99
C ASP A 33 9.23 10.60 -14.84
N VAL A 34 8.90 9.89 -13.77
CA VAL A 34 8.24 10.47 -12.59
C VAL A 34 9.25 10.73 -11.47
N ASN A 35 9.06 11.81 -10.71
CA ASN A 35 9.91 12.14 -9.57
C ASN A 35 9.76 11.10 -8.46
N ASP A 36 10.87 10.79 -7.79
CA ASP A 36 10.96 9.87 -6.66
C ASP A 36 10.01 10.29 -5.52
N ASP A 37 9.91 11.59 -5.21
CA ASP A 37 9.00 12.10 -4.17
C ASP A 37 7.52 11.76 -4.44
N TYR A 38 7.14 11.77 -5.72
CA TYR A 38 5.76 11.45 -6.13
C TYR A 38 5.48 9.96 -5.97
N VAL A 39 6.46 9.10 -6.29
CA VAL A 39 6.33 7.65 -6.16
C VAL A 39 6.33 7.22 -4.69
N GLU A 40 7.17 7.84 -3.86
CA GLU A 40 7.17 7.64 -2.41
C GLU A 40 5.82 8.04 -1.80
N GLY A 41 5.23 9.15 -2.29
CA GLY A 41 3.88 9.56 -1.93
C GLY A 41 2.81 8.52 -2.30
N LEU A 42 2.86 7.97 -3.52
CA LEU A 42 1.94 6.92 -3.96
C LEU A 42 2.11 5.62 -3.15
N TYR A 43 3.35 5.24 -2.86
CA TYR A 43 3.66 4.08 -2.05
C TYR A 43 3.14 4.26 -0.61
N SER A 44 3.32 5.45 -0.02
CA SER A 44 2.81 5.79 1.31
C SER A 44 1.29 5.71 1.36
N ILE A 45 0.59 6.19 0.32
CA ILE A 45 -0.86 6.04 0.20
C ILE A 45 -1.24 4.56 0.15
N ALA A 46 -0.55 3.76 -0.69
CA ALA A 46 -0.83 2.32 -0.81
C ALA A 46 -0.68 1.57 0.52
N VAL A 47 0.37 1.86 1.31
CA VAL A 47 0.57 1.27 2.64
C VAL A 47 -0.49 1.75 3.63
N SER A 48 -0.83 3.05 3.63
CA SER A 48 -1.76 3.63 4.61
C SER A 48 -3.20 3.10 4.51
N ILE A 49 -3.63 2.63 3.32
CA ILE A 49 -4.95 2.01 3.12
C ILE A 49 -5.14 0.78 4.01
N PHE A 50 -4.07 0.04 4.32
CA PHE A 50 -4.14 -1.10 5.25
C PHE A 50 -4.65 -0.68 6.63
N ALA A 51 -4.16 0.44 7.17
CA ALA A 51 -4.58 0.95 8.47
C ALA A 51 -6.04 1.41 8.46
N ILE A 52 -6.48 2.08 7.39
CA ILE A 52 -7.87 2.52 7.22
C ILE A 52 -8.80 1.31 7.15
N GLY A 53 -8.45 0.30 6.35
CA GLY A 53 -9.20 -0.95 6.26
C GLY A 53 -9.27 -1.70 7.59
N GLY A 54 -8.18 -1.71 8.36
CA GLY A 54 -8.16 -2.28 9.71
C GLY A 54 -9.12 -1.60 10.68
N MET A 55 -9.18 -0.26 10.65
CA MET A 55 -10.14 0.50 11.47
C MET A 55 -11.58 0.16 11.09
N LEU A 56 -11.93 0.25 9.80
CA LEU A 56 -13.29 -0.05 9.33
C LEU A 56 -13.70 -1.51 9.59
N GLY A 57 -12.78 -2.45 9.38
CA GLY A 57 -13.00 -3.88 9.67
C GLY A 57 -13.20 -4.16 11.15
N GLY A 58 -12.46 -3.47 12.02
CA GLY A 58 -12.65 -3.54 13.47
C GLY A 58 -14.02 -3.03 13.91
N PHE A 59 -14.45 -1.87 13.39
CA PHE A 59 -15.79 -1.34 13.63
C PHE A 59 -16.89 -2.28 13.12
N GLY A 60 -16.75 -2.80 11.89
CA GLY A 60 -17.71 -3.74 11.30
C GLY A 60 -17.79 -5.07 12.04
N GLY A 61 -16.65 -5.60 12.52
CA GLY A 61 -16.62 -6.80 13.36
C GLY A 61 -17.41 -6.63 14.66
N GLY A 62 -17.32 -5.46 15.29
CA GLY A 62 -18.14 -5.13 16.46
C GLY A 62 -19.64 -5.09 16.16
N TYR A 63 -20.03 -4.58 14.99
CA TYR A 63 -21.42 -4.61 14.53
C TYR A 63 -21.93 -6.03 14.24
N TYR A 64 -21.11 -6.87 13.60
CA TYR A 64 -21.48 -8.26 13.28
C TYR A 64 -21.51 -9.20 14.49
N MET A 65 -20.94 -8.79 15.61
CA MET A 65 -20.89 -9.58 16.85
C MET A 65 -22.04 -9.25 17.82
N LEU A 66 -22.80 -8.17 17.57
CA LEU A 66 -24.08 -7.84 18.21
C LEU A 66 -25.22 -8.63 17.56
#